data_AF-A0A2N2JBH0-F1
#
_entry.id   AF-A0A2N2JBH0-F1
#
_cell.length_a   1.000
_cell.length_b   1.000
_cell.length_c   1.000
_cell.angle_alpha   90.00
_cell.angle_beta   90.00
_cell.angle_gamma   90.00
#
_symmetry.space_group_name_H-M   'P 1'
#
loop_
_entity.id
_entity.type
_entity.pdbx_description
1 polymer ?
#
loop_
_entity_poly.entity_id
_entity_poly.type
_entity_poly.pdbx_seq_one_letter_code
_entity_poly.pdbx_strand_id
1 'polypeptide(L)'
;MIAALVLIVVGVLAGVVVAVQQGGAGAAPVGRRGITTFGPGAKGALEFAYRARLSAADHVDDDGDALVDAAQILARDRANYHLRFVRDDEDGYDPELGTAEAVTVFRGVVGGALDGEMRAAIVGGTPLVEVEVYDNGVGVEIIGP
;
A
#
# COMPACT_ATOMS: atom_id res chain seq x y z
N MET A 1 -11.75 -23.36 -29.91
CA MET A 1 -10.93 -23.20 -28.69
C MET A 1 -9.64 -22.49 -29.08
N ILE A 2 -9.54 -21.19 -28.84
CA ILE A 2 -8.26 -20.46 -28.86
C ILE A 2 -8.32 -19.49 -27.69
N ALA A 3 -7.36 -19.64 -26.79
CA ALA A 3 -7.20 -18.85 -25.59
C ALA A 3 -6.45 -17.55 -25.89
N ALA A 4 -6.79 -16.53 -25.10
CA ALA A 4 -5.97 -15.44 -24.57
C ALA A 4 -5.14 -14.57 -25.53
N LEU A 5 -5.38 -13.25 -25.46
CA LEU A 5 -4.36 -12.29 -25.01
C LEU A 5 -5.06 -10.96 -24.65
N VAL A 6 -5.27 -10.71 -23.36
CA VAL A 6 -5.67 -9.37 -22.89
C VAL A 6 -4.40 -8.55 -22.73
N LEU A 7 -4.26 -7.56 -23.60
CA LEU A 7 -3.16 -6.61 -23.65
C LEU A 7 -3.29 -5.67 -22.43
N ILE A 8 -2.46 -5.84 -21.40
CA ILE A 8 -2.35 -4.84 -20.32
C ILE A 8 -1.41 -3.75 -20.81
N VAL A 9 -1.99 -2.62 -21.18
CA VAL A 9 -1.27 -1.39 -21.50
C VAL A 9 -0.81 -0.77 -20.17
N VAL A 10 0.40 -1.09 -19.73
CA VAL A 10 1.12 -0.28 -18.74
C VAL A 10 1.89 0.79 -19.50
N GLY A 11 1.34 2.00 -19.52
CA GLY A 11 1.94 3.14 -20.17
C GLY A 11 2.97 3.83 -19.27
N VAL A 12 4.25 3.59 -19.58
CA VAL A 12 5.37 4.55 -19.57
C VAL A 12 5.79 5.17 -18.23
N LEU A 13 6.90 4.68 -17.68
CA LEU A 13 7.94 5.55 -17.14
C LEU A 13 9.25 5.32 -17.90
N ALA A 14 9.71 6.39 -18.53
CA ALA A 14 10.85 6.42 -19.42
C ALA A 14 12.17 6.34 -18.63
N GLY A 15 13.12 5.55 -19.12
CA GLY A 15 14.48 5.54 -18.59
C GLY A 15 15.25 4.28 -18.92
N VAL A 16 15.72 4.14 -20.16
CA VAL A 16 16.85 3.26 -20.45
C VAL A 16 18.08 3.90 -19.80
N VAL A 17 18.52 3.36 -18.66
CA VAL A 17 19.85 3.64 -18.10
C VAL A 17 20.55 2.31 -17.88
N VAL A 18 21.44 1.99 -18.82
CA VAL A 18 22.54 1.05 -18.59
C VAL A 18 23.57 1.79 -17.74
N ALA A 19 23.79 1.40 -16.49
CA ALA A 19 25.10 1.53 -15.82
C ALA A 19 25.10 0.98 -14.38
N VAL A 20 26.00 0.02 -14.16
CA VAL A 20 27.02 0.02 -13.10
C VAL A 20 26.55 -0.12 -11.64
N GLN A 21 26.88 -1.29 -11.06
CA GLN A 21 27.12 -1.46 -9.61
C GLN A 21 27.93 -0.28 -9.08
N GLN A 22 27.47 0.42 -8.04
CA GLN A 22 28.29 0.83 -6.89
C GLN A 22 27.42 1.01 -5.64
N GLY A 23 27.95 0.57 -4.50
CA GLY A 23 27.27 0.55 -3.21
C GLY A 23 27.07 1.94 -2.61
N GLY A 24 26.03 2.05 -1.78
CA GLY A 24 25.75 3.23 -0.97
C GLY A 24 24.81 2.86 0.16
N ALA A 25 25.36 2.73 1.37
CA ALA A 25 24.61 2.57 2.60
C ALA A 25 23.75 3.83 2.85
N GLY A 26 22.42 3.67 2.79
CA GLY A 26 21.44 4.70 3.13
C GLY A 26 20.81 4.41 4.49
N ALA A 27 21.19 5.21 5.48
CA ALA A 27 20.64 5.40 6.82
C ALA A 27 19.45 4.52 7.26
N ALA A 28 19.71 3.65 8.25
CA ALA A 28 18.68 3.01 9.05
C ALA A 28 17.97 4.06 9.93
N PRO A 29 16.62 4.15 9.94
CA PRO A 29 15.91 4.88 10.97
C PRO A 29 16.00 4.11 12.30
N VAL A 30 16.17 4.88 13.35
CA VAL A 30 16.39 4.47 14.73
C VAL A 30 15.15 3.76 15.29
N GLY A 31 15.33 2.53 15.76
CA GLY A 31 14.53 1.89 16.81
C GLY A 31 13.00 1.97 16.69
N ARG A 32 12.42 1.35 15.66
CA ARG A 32 10.98 1.01 15.60
C ARG A 32 10.86 -0.51 15.52
N ARG A 33 10.15 -1.13 16.48
CA ARG A 33 9.74 -2.55 16.35
C ARG A 33 8.47 -2.59 15.51
N GLY A 34 8.60 -2.31 14.22
CA GLY A 34 7.58 -2.56 13.22
C GLY A 34 7.92 -3.86 12.49
N ILE A 35 6.91 -4.63 12.12
CA ILE A 35 7.06 -5.75 11.20
C ILE A 35 7.19 -5.14 9.81
N THR A 36 8.41 -5.04 9.29
CA THR A 36 8.63 -4.50 7.95
C THR A 36 8.73 -5.65 6.97
N THR A 37 7.69 -5.83 6.14
CA THR A 37 7.78 -6.76 5.01
C THR A 37 8.14 -5.97 3.75
N PHE A 38 9.28 -6.31 3.16
CA PHE A 38 9.63 -5.91 1.80
C PHE A 38 9.36 -7.07 0.86
N GLY A 39 8.83 -6.79 -0.32
CA GLY A 39 8.98 -7.72 -1.45
C GLY A 39 10.47 -8.04 -1.67
N PRO A 40 10.82 -9.18 -2.28
CA PRO A 40 12.22 -9.57 -2.45
C PRO A 40 12.96 -8.58 -3.37
N GLY A 41 13.81 -7.71 -2.78
CA GLY A 41 14.63 -6.73 -3.51
C GLY A 41 15.08 -5.54 -2.66
N ALA A 42 16.02 -4.73 -3.17
CA ALA A 42 16.27 -3.40 -2.60
C ALA A 42 15.09 -2.47 -2.98
N LYS A 43 14.66 -1.62 -2.04
CA LYS A 43 13.67 -0.57 -2.32
C LYS A 43 14.17 0.29 -3.48
N GLY A 44 13.30 0.53 -4.46
CA GLY A 44 13.56 1.44 -5.56
C GLY A 44 13.37 2.90 -5.17
N ALA A 45 13.12 3.78 -6.14
CA ALA A 45 12.89 5.19 -5.84
C ALA A 45 11.52 5.37 -5.15
N LEU A 46 11.49 6.13 -4.04
CA LEU A 46 10.23 6.46 -3.36
C LEU A 46 9.41 7.39 -4.25
N GLU A 47 8.19 6.97 -4.60
CA GLU A 47 7.24 7.78 -5.37
C GLU A 47 6.38 8.62 -4.44
N PHE A 48 5.78 7.98 -3.42
CA PHE A 48 5.02 8.66 -2.38
C PHE A 48 4.91 7.81 -1.11
N ALA A 49 4.53 8.46 -0.01
CA ALA A 49 4.21 7.78 1.25
C ALA A 49 3.04 8.48 1.94
N TYR A 50 2.25 7.72 2.69
CA TYR A 50 1.15 8.27 3.50
C TYR A 50 1.01 7.52 4.82
N ARG A 51 0.32 8.16 5.76
CA ARG A 51 -0.13 7.54 7.00
C ARG A 51 -1.64 7.39 6.98
N ALA A 52 -2.14 6.33 7.59
CA ALA A 52 -3.57 6.07 7.64
C ALA A 52 -3.95 5.43 8.96
N ARG A 53 -5.02 5.93 9.58
CA ARG A 53 -5.68 5.24 10.67
C ARG A 53 -6.71 4.31 10.06
N LEU A 54 -6.56 2.99 10.24
CA LEU A 54 -7.52 2.03 9.72
C LEU A 54 -8.69 1.90 10.71
N SER A 55 -9.66 2.81 10.64
CA SER A 55 -10.77 2.85 11.59
C SER A 55 -11.81 1.77 11.29
N ALA A 56 -12.84 1.67 12.14
CA ALA A 56 -13.94 0.74 11.93
C ALA A 56 -14.70 0.98 10.61
N ALA A 57 -14.64 2.20 10.06
CA ALA A 57 -15.26 2.52 8.77
C ALA A 57 -14.55 1.84 7.58
N ASP A 58 -13.28 1.50 7.74
CA ASP A 58 -12.47 0.84 6.71
C ASP A 58 -12.59 -0.69 6.77
N HIS A 59 -13.21 -1.20 7.82
CA HIS A 59 -13.37 -2.63 8.08
C HIS A 59 -14.69 -3.19 7.56
N VAL A 60 -15.47 -2.39 6.84
CA VAL A 60 -16.76 -2.80 6.29
C VAL A 60 -16.85 -2.48 4.80
N ASP A 61 -17.55 -3.32 4.06
CA ASP A 61 -17.88 -3.04 2.66
C ASP A 61 -19.07 -2.06 2.52
N ASP A 62 -19.60 -1.91 1.31
CA ASP A 62 -20.72 -0.99 1.05
C ASP A 62 -22.06 -1.50 1.60
N ASP A 63 -22.17 -2.81 1.88
CA ASP A 63 -23.35 -3.43 2.51
C ASP A 63 -23.24 -3.44 4.04
N GLY A 64 -22.06 -3.13 4.58
CA GLY A 64 -21.77 -3.10 6.02
C GLY A 64 -21.19 -4.41 6.56
N ASP A 65 -20.88 -5.36 5.69
CA ASP A 65 -20.29 -6.64 6.07
C ASP A 65 -18.79 -6.48 6.35
N ALA A 66 -18.30 -7.23 7.35
CA ALA A 66 -16.92 -7.14 7.79
C ALA A 66 -15.93 -7.63 6.72
N LEU A 67 -14.93 -6.81 6.42
CA LEU A 67 -13.81 -7.17 5.58
C LEU A 67 -12.84 -8.06 6.34
N VAL A 68 -12.44 -9.18 5.72
CA VAL A 68 -11.53 -10.18 6.31
C VAL A 68 -10.14 -10.20 5.67
N ASP A 69 -9.89 -9.25 4.75
CA ASP A 69 -8.63 -9.13 4.01
C ASP A 69 -8.01 -7.76 4.26
N ALA A 70 -6.76 -7.75 4.72
CA ALA A 70 -6.06 -6.52 5.06
C ALA A 70 -5.80 -5.61 3.85
N ALA A 71 -5.61 -6.17 2.65
CA ALA A 71 -5.44 -5.37 1.45
C ALA A 71 -6.76 -4.70 1.04
N GLN A 72 -7.91 -5.36 1.23
CA GLN A 72 -9.22 -4.74 1.10
C GLN A 72 -9.43 -3.60 2.08
N ILE A 73 -9.02 -3.76 3.35
CA ILE A 73 -9.14 -2.71 4.38
C ILE A 73 -8.30 -1.49 4.00
N LEU A 74 -7.02 -1.67 3.63
CA LEU A 74 -6.16 -0.57 3.17
C LEU A 74 -6.73 0.14 1.92
N ALA A 75 -7.31 -0.62 0.99
CA ALA A 75 -7.94 -0.03 -0.19
C ALA A 75 -9.27 0.69 0.15
N ARG A 76 -10.03 0.15 1.11
CA ARG A 76 -11.27 0.75 1.60
C ARG A 76 -11.00 2.10 2.24
N ASP A 77 -9.96 2.18 3.07
CA ASP A 77 -9.44 3.41 3.66
C ASP A 77 -9.10 4.47 2.58
N ARG A 78 -8.31 4.11 1.56
CA ARG A 78 -7.98 5.07 0.49
C ARG A 78 -9.20 5.50 -0.34
N ALA A 79 -10.16 4.60 -0.55
CA ALA A 79 -11.44 4.97 -1.17
C ALA A 79 -12.29 5.88 -0.26
N ASN A 80 -12.28 5.65 1.05
CA ASN A 80 -12.96 6.50 2.02
C ASN A 80 -12.36 7.91 2.02
N TYR A 81 -11.04 8.01 2.07
CA TYR A 81 -10.32 9.28 2.11
C TYR A 81 -10.54 10.16 0.86
N HIS A 82 -10.40 9.57 -0.33
CA HIS A 82 -10.41 10.31 -1.61
C HIS A 82 -11.76 10.36 -2.30
N LEU A 83 -12.53 9.26 -2.26
CA LEU A 83 -13.75 9.11 -3.08
C LEU A 83 -15.02 9.36 -2.28
N ARG A 84 -15.03 9.01 -0.99
CA ARG A 84 -16.21 9.15 -0.11
C ARG A 84 -16.11 10.31 0.89
N PHE A 85 -14.94 10.92 1.00
CA PHE A 85 -14.65 12.00 1.96
C PHE A 85 -14.95 11.60 3.42
N VAL A 86 -14.82 10.32 3.74
CA VAL A 86 -14.82 9.77 5.10
C VAL A 86 -13.37 9.63 5.49
N ARG A 87 -12.91 10.42 6.45
CA ARG A 87 -11.49 10.54 6.81
C ARG A 87 -11.33 10.36 8.30
N ASP A 88 -10.23 9.74 8.68
CA ASP A 88 -9.75 9.68 10.04
C ASP A 88 -8.74 10.80 10.33
N ASP A 89 -8.64 11.20 11.60
CA ASP A 89 -7.85 12.37 12.02
C ASP A 89 -6.35 12.24 11.69
N GLU A 90 -5.84 11.01 11.62
CA GLU A 90 -4.43 10.71 11.36
C GLU A 90 -4.13 10.40 9.89
N ASP A 91 -5.12 10.56 9.00
CA ASP A 91 -4.96 10.28 7.58
C ASP A 91 -4.15 11.35 6.85
N GLY A 92 -3.05 10.90 6.25
CA GLY A 92 -2.25 11.66 5.33
C GLY A 92 -2.83 11.65 3.92
N TYR A 93 -2.66 12.79 3.24
CA TYR A 93 -2.93 12.91 1.81
C TYR A 93 -1.88 12.14 1.00
N ASP A 94 -2.32 11.51 -0.09
CA ASP A 94 -1.49 10.99 -1.17
C ASP A 94 -2.03 11.49 -2.53
N PRO A 95 -1.17 11.82 -3.50
CA PRO A 95 -1.63 12.36 -4.78
C PRO A 95 -2.09 11.30 -5.79
N GLU A 96 -1.72 10.03 -5.60
CA GLU A 96 -1.86 8.98 -6.62
C GLU A 96 -3.11 8.11 -6.46
N LEU A 97 -3.71 8.02 -5.26
CA LEU A 97 -4.87 7.16 -4.98
C LEU A 97 -6.21 7.90 -5.03
N GLY A 98 -6.26 9.01 -5.78
CA GLY A 98 -7.46 9.84 -5.95
C GLY A 98 -8.57 9.25 -6.84
N THR A 99 -8.38 8.06 -7.41
CA THR A 99 -9.32 7.42 -8.33
C THR A 99 -9.64 5.97 -7.96
N ALA A 100 -10.82 5.48 -8.37
CA ALA A 100 -11.24 4.10 -8.09
C ALA A 100 -10.32 3.07 -8.78
N GLU A 101 -9.81 3.40 -9.97
CA GLU A 101 -8.85 2.58 -10.70
C GLU A 101 -7.52 2.47 -9.94
N ALA A 102 -6.99 3.60 -9.43
CA ALA A 102 -5.75 3.60 -8.66
C ALA A 102 -5.87 2.80 -7.36
N VAL A 103 -6.99 2.95 -6.63
CA VAL A 103 -7.28 2.16 -5.42
C VAL A 103 -7.38 0.66 -5.74
N THR A 104 -7.98 0.29 -6.88
CA THR A 104 -8.08 -1.12 -7.30
C THR A 104 -6.71 -1.72 -7.59
N VAL A 105 -5.83 -0.97 -8.28
CA VAL A 105 -4.45 -1.38 -8.54
C VAL A 105 -3.67 -1.49 -7.23
N PHE A 106 -3.80 -0.49 -6.35
CA PHE A 106 -3.17 -0.44 -5.03
C PHE A 106 -3.50 -1.69 -4.21
N ARG A 107 -4.78 -2.09 -4.15
CA ARG A 107 -5.20 -3.34 -3.49
C ARG A 107 -4.43 -4.56 -3.99
N GLY A 108 -4.24 -4.66 -5.31
CA GLY A 108 -3.55 -5.79 -5.94
C GLY A 108 -2.07 -5.86 -5.57
N VAL A 109 -1.39 -4.72 -5.45
CA VAL A 109 0.05 -4.67 -5.14
C VAL A 109 0.33 -4.75 -3.64
N VAL A 110 -0.44 -4.05 -2.81
CA VAL A 110 -0.19 -3.97 -1.37
C VAL A 110 -0.38 -5.32 -0.69
N GLY A 111 -1.28 -6.17 -1.20
CA GLY A 111 -1.49 -7.50 -0.67
C GLY A 111 -0.26 -8.40 -0.69
N GLY A 112 0.68 -8.18 -1.62
CA GLY A 112 1.96 -8.90 -1.67
C GLY A 112 2.98 -8.44 -0.64
N ALA A 113 2.82 -7.23 -0.10
CA ALA A 113 3.71 -6.63 0.88
C ALA A 113 3.32 -6.94 2.34
N LEU A 114 2.16 -7.56 2.58
CA LEU A 114 1.72 -7.90 3.94
C LEU A 114 2.17 -9.33 4.25
N ASP A 115 2.71 -9.56 5.46
CA ASP A 115 2.90 -10.91 5.99
C ASP A 115 1.68 -11.37 6.82
N GLY A 116 1.76 -12.57 7.41
CA GLY A 116 0.64 -13.14 8.17
C GLY A 116 0.32 -12.37 9.45
N GLU A 117 1.35 -11.84 10.13
CA GLU A 117 1.18 -11.10 11.39
C GLU A 117 0.59 -9.72 11.13
N MET A 118 1.08 -9.02 10.09
CA MET A 118 0.53 -7.74 9.67
C MET A 118 -0.93 -7.87 9.21
N ARG A 119 -1.25 -8.91 8.44
CA ARG A 119 -2.65 -9.17 8.03
C ARG A 119 -3.55 -9.33 9.24
N ALA A 120 -3.14 -10.12 10.24
CA ALA A 120 -3.92 -10.35 11.44
C ALA A 120 -4.09 -9.06 12.27
N ALA A 121 -3.04 -8.25 12.39
CA ALA A 121 -3.08 -6.99 13.12
C ALA A 121 -3.98 -5.94 12.46
N ILE A 122 -3.97 -5.87 11.11
CA ILE A 122 -4.86 -4.99 10.36
C ILE A 122 -6.30 -5.48 10.46
N VAL A 123 -6.59 -6.74 10.16
CA VAL A 123 -7.97 -7.28 10.18
C VAL A 123 -8.59 -7.26 11.57
N GLY A 124 -7.78 -7.51 12.60
CA GLY A 124 -8.25 -7.65 13.99
C GLY A 124 -8.20 -6.38 14.83
N GLY A 125 -7.77 -5.25 14.27
CA GLY A 125 -7.52 -4.02 15.02
C GLY A 125 -7.77 -2.77 14.21
N THR A 126 -7.43 -1.62 14.77
CA THR A 126 -7.56 -0.32 14.08
C THR A 126 -6.23 0.41 14.01
N PRO A 127 -5.14 -0.21 13.49
CA PRO A 127 -3.79 0.33 13.64
C PRO A 127 -3.58 1.63 12.87
N LEU A 128 -2.57 2.39 13.30
CA LEU A 128 -1.97 3.45 12.50
C LEU A 128 -0.87 2.83 11.64
N VAL A 129 -0.99 2.99 10.32
CA VAL A 129 -0.01 2.46 9.36
C VAL A 129 0.72 3.58 8.63
N GLU A 130 1.95 3.29 8.20
CA GLU A 130 2.70 4.06 7.22
C GLU A 130 2.89 3.18 5.98
N VAL A 131 2.48 3.71 4.83
CA VAL A 131 2.60 3.04 3.54
C VAL A 131 3.57 3.82 2.68
N GLU A 132 4.59 3.13 2.19
CA GLU A 132 5.61 3.68 1.29
C GLU A 132 5.48 2.99 -0.08
N VAL A 133 5.30 3.76 -1.14
CA VAL A 133 5.22 3.26 -2.51
C VAL A 133 6.48 3.63 -3.27
N TYR A 134 7.10 2.62 -3.86
CA TYR A 134 8.31 2.70 -4.67
C TYR A 134 8.01 2.31 -6.11
N ASP A 135 8.84 2.75 -7.04
CA ASP A 135 8.77 2.36 -8.47
C ASP A 135 8.79 0.83 -8.71
N ASN A 136 9.25 0.06 -7.73
CA ASN A 136 9.41 -1.39 -7.81
C ASN A 136 8.65 -2.17 -6.71
N GLY A 137 7.83 -1.50 -5.89
CA GLY A 137 7.10 -2.20 -4.83
C GLY A 137 6.42 -1.30 -3.80
N VAL A 138 5.87 -1.92 -2.77
CA VAL A 138 5.20 -1.24 -1.66
C VAL A 138 5.75 -1.79 -0.34
N GLY A 139 5.93 -0.90 0.63
CA GLY A 139 6.21 -1.24 2.03
C GLY A 139 5.05 -0.79 2.92
N VAL A 140 4.72 -1.59 3.92
CA VAL A 140 3.72 -1.25 4.94
C VAL A 140 4.34 -1.47 6.32
N GLU A 141 4.17 -0.50 7.21
CA GLU A 141 4.59 -0.57 8.60
C GLU A 141 3.42 -0.20 9.52
N ILE A 142 3.20 -0.97 10.59
CA ILE A 142 2.34 -0.53 11.69
C ILE A 142 3.17 0.35 12.62
N ILE A 143 2.77 1.62 12.76
CA ILE A 143 3.51 2.65 13.49
C ILE A 143 2.82 3.07 14.80
N GLY A 144 1.61 2.58 15.05
CA GLY A 144 0.87 2.81 16.29
C GLY A 144 -0.34 1.88 16.45
N PRO A 145 -0.82 1.67 17.70
CA PRO A 145 -2.09 1.03 17.95
C PRO A 145 -3.25 1.90 17.46
#